data_AF-A0A452Y029-F1
#
_entry.id   AF-A0A452Y029-F1
#
_cell.length_a   1.000
_cell.length_b   1.000
_cell.length_c   1.000
_cell.angle_alpha   90.00
_cell.angle_beta   90.00
_cell.angle_gamma   90.00
#
_symmetry.space_group_name_H-M   'P 1'
#
loop_
_entity.id
_entity.type
_entity.pdbx_description
1 polymer ?
#
loop_
_entity_poly.entity_id
_entity_poly.type
_entity_poly.pdbx_seq_one_letter_code
_entity_poly.pdbx_strand_id
1 'polypeptide(L)'
;MQNWEEEAKSGYQNSKLSSQCTHRYKIYAEGFAWSVSLKYILSCGSMALLIDPLYQDFFSRGLEPRVNHWPVSTVGMCESIRDAVEWGNAHPEDAERVGKRGQRLMQELGMDTVYDYMLHLLTEYAALLDFRPGPPHSSQEVCAGSVLCLADDRQRRFLEASAAYPATAGPCSMPPSDG
;
A
#
# COMPACT_ATOMS: atom_id res chain seq x y z
N MET A 1 2.60 -9.15 -22.84
CA MET A 1 2.06 -7.89 -22.29
C MET A 1 0.55 -8.04 -22.19
N GLN A 2 -0.08 -7.67 -21.08
CA GLN A 2 -1.52 -7.85 -20.88
C GLN A 2 -2.31 -6.88 -21.77
N ASN A 3 -3.38 -7.37 -22.42
CA ASN A 3 -4.28 -6.53 -23.21
C ASN A 3 -5.36 -5.93 -22.31
N TRP A 4 -5.20 -4.66 -21.94
CA TRP A 4 -6.10 -3.99 -21.01
C TRP A 4 -7.49 -3.68 -21.60
N GLU A 5 -7.62 -3.57 -22.92
CA GLU A 5 -8.91 -3.37 -23.57
C GLU A 5 -9.76 -4.64 -23.49
N GLU A 6 -9.14 -5.81 -23.68
CA GLU A 6 -9.81 -7.10 -23.54
C GLU A 6 -10.17 -7.40 -22.07
N GLU A 7 -9.28 -7.10 -21.12
CA GLU A 7 -9.59 -7.24 -19.70
C GLU A 7 -10.73 -6.31 -19.26
N ALA A 8 -10.79 -5.08 -19.77
CA ALA A 8 -11.91 -4.18 -19.48
C ALA A 8 -13.24 -4.76 -19.99
N LYS A 9 -13.25 -5.39 -21.18
CA LYS A 9 -14.44 -6.06 -21.74
C LYS A 9 -14.86 -7.29 -20.93
N SER A 10 -13.90 -8.02 -20.36
CA SER A 10 -14.18 -9.19 -19.50
C SER A 10 -14.48 -8.83 -18.04
N GLY A 11 -14.41 -7.54 -17.66
CA GLY A 11 -14.62 -7.10 -16.28
C GLY A 11 -13.47 -7.50 -15.35
N TYR A 12 -12.24 -7.54 -15.87
CA TYR A 12 -11.00 -7.82 -15.15
C TYR A 12 -10.96 -9.22 -14.49
N GLN A 13 -11.75 -10.17 -14.98
CA GLN A 13 -11.88 -11.50 -14.34
C GLN A 13 -10.55 -12.25 -14.29
N ASN A 14 -9.69 -12.09 -15.30
CA ASN A 14 -8.38 -12.76 -15.36
C ASN A 14 -7.28 -11.96 -14.67
N SER A 15 -7.53 -10.69 -14.32
CA SER A 15 -6.60 -9.79 -13.64
C SER A 15 -6.99 -9.48 -12.19
N LYS A 16 -7.98 -10.19 -11.63
CA LYS A 16 -8.35 -10.11 -10.21
C LYS A 16 -7.13 -10.32 -9.32
N LEU A 17 -6.81 -9.34 -8.49
CA LEU A 17 -5.65 -9.42 -7.60
C LEU A 17 -5.73 -10.62 -6.64
N SER A 18 -6.93 -10.95 -6.16
CA SER A 18 -7.14 -12.09 -5.26
C SER A 18 -6.86 -13.45 -5.90
N SER A 19 -7.04 -13.61 -7.22
CA SER A 19 -6.72 -14.88 -7.91
C SER A 19 -5.21 -15.13 -7.97
N GLN A 20 -4.40 -14.10 -7.69
CA GLN A 20 -2.95 -14.23 -7.62
C GLN A 20 -2.49 -14.86 -6.30
N CYS A 21 -3.32 -14.90 -5.25
CA CYS A 21 -2.94 -15.37 -3.90
C CYS A 21 -2.84 -16.90 -3.75
N THR A 22 -2.51 -17.61 -4.82
CA THR A 22 -2.46 -19.08 -4.90
C THR A 22 -1.06 -19.67 -4.70
N HIS A 23 -0.05 -18.82 -4.45
CA HIS A 23 1.35 -19.21 -4.36
C HIS A 23 1.89 -18.96 -2.95
N ARG A 24 2.79 -19.83 -2.46
CA ARG A 24 3.42 -19.70 -1.14
C ARG A 24 4.35 -18.48 -1.03
N TYR A 25 4.99 -18.11 -2.13
CA TYR A 25 5.96 -17.02 -2.22
C TYR A 25 5.50 -15.97 -3.22
N LYS A 26 5.77 -14.70 -2.92
CA LYS A 26 5.43 -13.56 -3.79
C LYS A 26 6.59 -12.58 -3.82
N ILE A 27 7.08 -12.25 -5.01
CA ILE A 27 8.20 -11.33 -5.15
C ILE A 27 7.68 -9.91 -5.32
N TYR A 28 8.21 -8.98 -4.54
CA TYR A 28 8.08 -7.55 -4.75
C TYR A 28 9.35 -7.02 -5.42
N ALA A 29 9.15 -6.27 -6.50
CA ALA A 29 10.18 -5.56 -7.23
C ALA A 29 9.71 -4.13 -7.49
N GLU A 30 10.64 -3.19 -7.38
CA GLU A 30 10.39 -1.79 -7.72
C GLU A 30 10.40 -1.58 -9.25
N GLY A 31 9.71 -0.53 -9.69
CA GLY A 31 9.69 -0.10 -11.08
C GLY A 31 10.51 1.18 -11.25
N PHE A 32 9.90 2.19 -11.85
CA PHE A 32 10.46 3.54 -11.88
C PHE A 32 10.59 4.15 -10.47
N ALA A 33 9.63 3.85 -9.60
CA ALA A 33 9.58 4.22 -8.19
C ALA A 33 9.11 2.99 -7.36
N TRP A 34 8.59 3.22 -6.15
CA TRP A 34 7.89 2.17 -5.41
C TRP A 34 6.72 1.62 -6.23
N SER A 35 6.44 0.32 -6.10
CA SER A 35 5.32 -0.31 -6.79
C SER A 35 4.10 -0.41 -5.87
N VAL A 36 2.94 -0.01 -6.39
CA VAL A 36 1.65 -0.15 -5.70
C VAL A 36 1.25 -1.61 -5.45
N SER A 37 1.97 -2.58 -6.03
CA SER A 37 1.73 -4.00 -5.84
C SER A 37 2.06 -4.51 -4.42
N LEU A 38 2.92 -3.80 -3.67
CA LEU A 38 3.40 -4.26 -2.36
C LEU A 38 2.27 -4.61 -1.40
N LYS A 39 1.29 -3.71 -1.24
CA LYS A 39 0.15 -3.92 -0.35
C LYS A 39 -0.68 -5.15 -0.72
N TYR A 40 -0.84 -5.42 -2.02
CA TYR A 40 -1.58 -6.59 -2.50
C TYR A 40 -0.79 -7.88 -2.31
N ILE A 41 0.53 -7.84 -2.50
CA ILE A 41 1.43 -8.97 -2.22
C ILE A 41 1.35 -9.35 -0.74
N LEU A 42 1.48 -8.38 0.17
CA LEU A 42 1.39 -8.60 1.61
C LEU A 42 0.00 -9.13 2.02
N SER A 43 -1.06 -8.65 1.38
CA SER A 43 -2.45 -9.06 1.67
C SER A 43 -2.74 -10.54 1.35
N CYS A 44 -1.94 -11.20 0.51
CA CYS A 44 -2.18 -12.60 0.13
C CYS A 44 -1.91 -13.60 1.28
N GLY A 45 -1.15 -13.23 2.31
CA GLY A 45 -0.69 -14.17 3.33
C GLY A 45 0.41 -15.13 2.86
N SER A 46 0.90 -14.95 1.64
CA SER A 46 2.12 -15.57 1.12
C SER A 46 3.35 -14.93 1.77
N MET A 47 4.45 -15.67 1.90
CA MET A 47 5.73 -15.08 2.29
C MET A 47 6.20 -14.13 1.18
N ALA A 48 6.17 -12.83 1.46
CA ALA A 48 6.60 -11.80 0.53
C ALA A 48 8.14 -11.74 0.50
N LEU A 49 8.74 -11.93 -0.67
CA LEU A 49 10.16 -11.76 -0.94
C LEU A 49 10.36 -10.33 -1.44
N LEU A 50 10.84 -9.43 -0.59
CA LEU A 50 11.08 -8.03 -0.93
C LEU A 50 12.52 -7.88 -1.38
N ILE A 51 12.72 -7.61 -2.66
CA ILE A 51 14.02 -7.16 -3.17
C ILE A 51 14.31 -5.81 -2.54
N ASP A 52 15.48 -5.67 -1.90
CA ASP A 52 15.86 -4.52 -1.08
C ASP A 52 15.36 -3.19 -1.68
N PRO A 53 14.31 -2.58 -1.10
CA PRO A 53 13.65 -1.44 -1.72
C PRO A 53 14.46 -0.17 -1.52
N LEU A 54 14.56 0.64 -2.58
CA LEU A 54 15.16 1.97 -2.53
C LEU A 54 14.14 3.03 -2.12
N TYR A 55 12.86 2.81 -2.46
CA TYR A 55 11.79 3.74 -2.19
C TYR A 55 10.98 3.32 -0.96
N GLN A 56 10.44 4.31 -0.24
CA GLN A 56 9.62 4.10 0.94
C GLN A 56 8.21 4.62 0.68
N ASP A 57 7.22 3.81 1.02
CA ASP A 57 5.82 4.21 1.12
C ASP A 57 5.50 4.59 2.58
N PHE A 58 4.33 5.15 2.86
CA PHE A 58 3.99 5.63 4.20
C PHE A 58 3.99 4.52 5.26
N PHE A 59 3.67 3.27 4.86
CA PHE A 59 3.63 2.11 5.76
C PHE A 59 4.90 1.26 5.71
N SER A 60 5.81 1.47 4.75
CA SER A 60 6.92 0.54 4.51
C SER A 60 7.94 0.53 5.65
N ARG A 61 8.08 1.65 6.38
CA ARG A 61 8.91 1.72 7.60
C ARG A 61 8.40 0.84 8.75
N GLY A 62 7.11 0.48 8.74
CA GLY A 62 6.53 -0.46 9.69
C GLY A 62 6.74 -1.93 9.31
N LEU A 63 7.41 -2.23 8.18
CA LEU A 63 7.72 -3.60 7.78
C LEU A 63 9.04 -4.06 8.40
N GLU A 64 8.95 -5.04 9.28
CA GLU A 64 10.11 -5.66 9.91
C GLU A 64 10.65 -6.82 9.04
N PRO A 65 11.94 -6.82 8.67
CA PRO A 65 12.57 -7.92 7.94
C PRO A 65 12.50 -9.22 8.73
N ARG A 66 12.19 -10.33 8.04
CA ARG A 66 11.95 -11.68 8.58
C ARG A 66 10.78 -11.81 9.56
N VAL A 67 10.03 -10.72 9.78
CA VAL A 67 8.78 -10.74 10.56
C VAL A 67 7.59 -10.58 9.63
N ASN A 68 7.54 -9.51 8.82
CA ASN A 68 6.44 -9.26 7.87
C ASN A 68 6.77 -9.70 6.44
N HIS A 69 8.05 -9.80 6.11
CA HIS A 69 8.55 -10.16 4.79
C HIS A 69 9.91 -10.85 4.87
N TRP A 70 10.38 -11.41 3.77
CA TRP A 70 11.72 -11.94 3.61
C TRP A 70 12.57 -11.00 2.75
N PRO A 71 13.70 -10.46 3.26
CA PRO A 71 14.55 -9.58 2.48
C PRO A 71 15.31 -10.36 1.40
N VAL A 72 15.43 -9.77 0.22
CA VAL A 72 16.18 -10.30 -0.92
C VAL A 72 17.22 -9.28 -1.36
N SER A 73 18.49 -9.70 -1.33
CA SER A 73 19.61 -8.84 -1.72
C SER A 73 19.53 -8.48 -3.21
N THR A 74 19.85 -7.23 -3.55
CA THR A 74 20.06 -6.82 -4.95
C THR A 74 21.36 -7.37 -5.53
N VAL A 75 22.36 -7.63 -4.68
CA VAL A 75 23.63 -8.29 -5.04
C VAL A 75 23.46 -9.81 -4.90
N GLY A 76 23.64 -10.56 -5.99
CA GLY A 76 23.39 -12.01 -5.97
C GLY A 76 21.90 -12.34 -5.77
N MET A 77 21.03 -11.58 -6.43
CA MET A 77 19.57 -11.67 -6.25
C MET A 77 19.01 -13.07 -6.51
N CYS A 78 19.50 -13.74 -7.56
CA CYS A 78 19.05 -15.09 -7.90
C CYS A 78 19.36 -16.08 -6.78
N GLU A 79 20.56 -16.01 -6.22
CA GLU A 79 20.99 -16.82 -5.07
C GLU A 79 20.16 -16.46 -3.83
N SER A 80 19.97 -15.18 -3.54
CA SER A 80 19.16 -14.73 -2.41
C SER A 80 17.71 -15.19 -2.50
N ILE A 81 17.10 -15.21 -3.69
CA ILE A 81 15.75 -15.74 -3.92
C ILE A 81 15.73 -17.26 -3.75
N ARG A 82 16.71 -17.97 -4.35
CA ARG A 82 16.83 -19.43 -4.20
C ARG A 82 16.92 -19.80 -2.73
N ASP A 83 17.82 -19.17 -1.99
CA ASP A 83 18.08 -19.48 -0.58
C ASP A 83 16.83 -19.18 0.28
N ALA A 84 16.08 -18.11 -0.03
CA ALA A 84 14.80 -17.80 0.62
C ALA A 84 13.74 -18.89 0.38
N VAL A 85 13.63 -19.39 -0.86
CA VAL A 85 12.67 -20.44 -1.23
C VAL A 85 13.07 -21.79 -0.63
N GLU A 86 14.36 -22.14 -0.66
CA GLU A 86 14.89 -23.35 -0.04
C GLU A 86 14.64 -23.33 1.47
N TRP A 87 14.94 -22.22 2.15
CA TRP A 87 14.65 -22.05 3.56
C TRP A 87 13.15 -22.17 3.87
N GLY A 88 12.29 -21.48 3.10
CA GLY A 88 10.85 -21.51 3.33
C GLY A 88 10.23 -22.88 3.07
N ASN A 89 10.80 -23.68 2.15
CA ASN A 89 10.36 -25.04 1.90
C ASN A 89 10.79 -26.00 3.02
N ALA A 90 11.95 -25.76 3.63
CA ALA A 90 12.41 -26.49 4.81
C ALA A 90 11.66 -26.08 6.10
N HIS A 91 11.11 -24.86 6.16
CA HIS A 91 10.43 -24.30 7.33
C HIS A 91 9.02 -23.76 6.99
N PRO A 92 8.08 -24.63 6.57
CA PRO A 92 6.79 -24.19 6.03
C PRO A 92 5.94 -23.40 7.04
N GLU A 93 5.96 -23.79 8.33
CA GLU A 93 5.21 -23.07 9.38
C GLU A 93 5.79 -21.68 9.64
N ASP A 94 7.12 -21.53 9.60
CA ASP A 94 7.77 -20.24 9.78
C ASP A 94 7.52 -19.32 8.58
N ALA A 95 7.59 -19.87 7.36
CA ALA A 95 7.27 -19.13 6.14
C ALA A 95 5.81 -18.65 6.12
N GLU A 96 4.87 -19.51 6.52
CA GLU A 96 3.46 -19.12 6.68
C GLU A 96 3.31 -18.03 7.76
N ARG A 97 4.01 -18.14 8.89
CA ARG A 97 3.98 -17.13 9.94
C ARG A 97 4.44 -15.77 9.43
N VAL A 98 5.52 -15.70 8.64
CA VAL A 98 5.98 -14.44 8.02
C VAL A 98 4.89 -13.86 7.11
N GLY A 99 4.33 -14.68 6.22
CA GLY A 99 3.25 -14.25 5.32
C GLY A 99 2.01 -13.74 6.07
N LYS A 100 1.59 -14.43 7.14
CA LYS A 100 0.46 -14.03 7.99
C LYS A 100 0.72 -12.73 8.75
N ARG A 101 1.95 -12.48 9.18
CA ARG A 101 2.33 -11.21 9.82
C ARG A 101 2.31 -10.04 8.82
N GLY A 102 2.74 -10.26 7.57
CA GLY A 102 2.57 -9.27 6.49
C GLY A 102 1.09 -8.99 6.18
N GLN A 103 0.28 -10.04 6.07
CA GLN A 103 -1.17 -9.92 5.86
C GLN A 103 -1.87 -9.17 7.01
N ARG A 104 -1.49 -9.47 8.25
CA ARG A 104 -2.06 -8.81 9.43
C ARG A 104 -1.80 -7.31 9.44
N LEU A 105 -0.59 -6.87 9.09
CA LEU A 105 -0.30 -5.44 8.97
C LEU A 105 -1.24 -4.75 7.95
N MET A 106 -1.53 -5.40 6.82
CA MET A 106 -2.48 -4.87 5.83
C MET A 106 -3.93 -4.86 6.33
N GLN A 107 -4.31 -5.79 7.21
CA GLN A 107 -5.62 -5.76 7.87
C GLN A 107 -5.74 -4.62 8.88
N GLU A 108 -4.66 -4.30 9.58
CA GLU A 108 -4.59 -3.18 10.54
C GLU A 108 -4.49 -1.81 9.81
N LEU A 109 -4.00 -1.80 8.56
CA LEU A 109 -3.93 -0.64 7.68
C LEU A 109 -5.25 -0.38 6.93
N GLY A 110 -6.35 -0.26 7.68
CA GLY A 110 -7.67 0.11 7.16
C GLY A 110 -7.73 1.57 6.68
N MET A 111 -8.82 1.94 5.98
CA MET A 111 -9.00 3.31 5.47
C MET A 111 -9.03 4.36 6.59
N ASP A 112 -9.59 4.03 7.75
CA ASP A 112 -9.58 4.92 8.91
C ASP A 112 -8.14 5.24 9.35
N THR A 113 -7.28 4.22 9.44
CA THR A 113 -5.84 4.37 9.75
C THR A 113 -5.12 5.22 8.70
N VAL A 114 -5.47 5.07 7.41
CA VAL A 114 -4.90 5.87 6.33
C VAL A 114 -5.30 7.34 6.47
N TYR A 115 -6.57 7.62 6.73
CA TYR A 115 -7.05 9.00 6.93
C TYR A 115 -6.49 9.63 8.19
N ASP A 116 -6.36 8.87 9.28
CA ASP A 116 -5.71 9.32 10.51
C ASP A 116 -4.25 9.71 10.26
N TYR A 117 -3.49 8.89 9.54
CA TYR A 117 -2.11 9.20 9.16
C TYR A 117 -2.03 10.49 8.32
N MET A 118 -2.91 10.64 7.33
CA MET A 118 -2.96 11.85 6.49
C MET A 118 -3.28 13.10 7.31
N LEU A 119 -4.27 13.02 8.20
CA LEU A 119 -4.65 14.13 9.08
C LEU A 119 -3.50 14.51 10.01
N HIS A 120 -2.85 13.52 10.62
CA HIS A 120 -1.70 13.74 11.48
C HIS A 120 -0.56 14.44 10.72
N LEU A 121 -0.17 13.91 9.55
CA LEU A 121 0.88 14.49 8.72
C LEU A 121 0.59 15.96 8.36
N LEU A 122 -0.64 16.26 7.93
CA LEU A 122 -1.03 17.62 7.57
C LEU A 122 -1.06 18.56 8.78
N THR A 123 -1.46 18.06 9.95
CA THR A 123 -1.50 18.83 11.19
C THR A 123 -0.10 19.18 11.68
N GLU A 124 0.80 18.20 11.75
CA GLU A 124 2.20 18.43 12.14
C GLU A 124 2.91 19.36 11.15
N TYR A 125 2.69 19.17 9.85
CA TYR A 125 3.24 20.07 8.84
C TYR A 125 2.71 21.51 8.99
N ALA A 126 1.41 21.68 9.24
CA ALA A 126 0.82 23.00 9.44
C ALA A 126 1.37 23.71 10.69
N ALA A 127 1.71 22.97 11.75
CA ALA A 127 2.31 23.51 12.96
C ALA A 127 3.72 24.10 12.74
N LEU A 128 4.41 23.68 11.67
CA LEU A 128 5.72 24.21 11.28
C LEU A 128 5.65 25.53 10.50
N LEU A 129 4.46 25.96 10.06
CA LEU A 129 4.30 27.18 9.27
C LEU A 129 4.58 28.41 10.14
N ASP A 130 5.48 29.27 9.69
CA ASP A 130 5.81 30.56 10.29
C ASP A 130 4.99 31.72 9.72
N PHE A 131 4.00 31.41 8.87
CA PHE A 131 3.09 32.36 8.25
C PHE A 131 1.65 31.87 8.30
N ARG A 132 0.69 32.79 8.11
CA ARG A 132 -0.73 32.45 7.96
C ARG A 132 -1.05 32.20 6.49
N PRO A 133 -1.35 30.96 6.07
CA PRO A 133 -1.67 30.68 4.67
C PRO A 133 -3.00 31.34 4.28
N GLY A 134 -3.08 31.79 3.02
CA GLY A 134 -4.29 32.32 2.40
C GLY A 134 -4.38 31.87 0.94
N PRO A 135 -5.57 31.65 0.40
CA PRO A 135 -5.74 31.17 -0.96
C PRO A 135 -5.30 32.25 -1.98
N PRO A 136 -4.48 31.89 -2.99
CA PRO A 136 -4.19 32.79 -4.10
C PRO A 136 -5.45 33.13 -4.91
N HIS A 137 -5.48 34.29 -5.59
CA HIS A 137 -6.62 34.69 -6.43
C HIS A 137 -6.94 33.73 -7.58
N SER A 138 -5.96 32.94 -8.04
CA SER A 138 -6.11 31.93 -9.10
C SER A 138 -6.57 30.56 -8.57
N SER A 139 -6.71 30.41 -7.25
CA SER A 139 -7.14 29.14 -6.66
C SER A 139 -8.61 28.85 -6.99
N GLN A 140 -8.92 27.57 -7.20
CA GLN A 140 -10.27 27.09 -7.40
C GLN A 140 -10.61 26.11 -6.28
N GLU A 141 -11.83 26.21 -5.75
CA GLU A 141 -12.30 25.33 -4.69
C GLU A 141 -12.57 23.92 -5.24
N VAL A 142 -12.01 22.91 -4.56
CA VAL A 142 -12.29 21.50 -4.83
C VAL A 142 -13.34 21.02 -3.83
N CYS A 143 -14.48 20.54 -4.34
CA CYS A 143 -15.57 19.95 -3.58
C CYS A 143 -16.09 18.71 -4.31
N ALA A 144 -16.94 17.91 -3.65
CA ALA A 144 -17.53 16.73 -4.28
C ALA A 144 -18.21 17.07 -5.62
N GLY A 145 -18.92 18.19 -5.68
CA GLY A 145 -19.56 18.67 -6.91
C GLY A 145 -18.57 18.97 -8.03
N SER A 146 -17.44 19.63 -7.74
CA SER A 146 -16.46 19.98 -8.77
C SER A 146 -15.67 18.77 -9.28
N VAL A 147 -15.42 17.77 -8.43
CA VAL A 147 -14.80 16.50 -8.84
C VAL A 147 -15.76 15.65 -9.69
N LEU A 148 -17.02 15.50 -9.26
CA LEU A 148 -18.01 14.68 -9.98
C LEU A 148 -18.48 15.32 -11.30
N CYS A 149 -18.36 16.64 -11.43
CA CYS A 149 -18.68 17.36 -12.67
C CYS A 149 -17.76 16.97 -13.84
N LEU A 150 -16.48 16.68 -13.55
CA LEU A 150 -15.48 16.29 -14.55
C LEU A 150 -15.46 14.80 -14.85
N ALA A 151 -16.20 14.01 -14.07
CA ALA A 151 -16.20 12.56 -14.14
C ALA A 151 -17.22 12.04 -15.17
N ASP A 152 -16.80 11.11 -16.04
CA ASP A 152 -17.73 10.31 -16.84
C ASP A 152 -18.59 9.39 -15.96
N ASP A 153 -19.62 8.75 -16.53
CA ASP A 153 -20.55 7.89 -15.78
C ASP A 153 -19.87 6.75 -15.02
N ARG A 154 -18.76 6.22 -15.56
CA ARG A 154 -18.01 5.14 -14.92
C ARG A 154 -17.19 5.68 -13.76
N GLN A 155 -16.45 6.77 -13.98
CA GLN A 155 -15.66 7.45 -12.96
C GLN A 155 -16.53 7.92 -11.80
N ARG A 156 -17.69 8.52 -12.11
CA ARG A 156 -18.66 9.00 -11.11
C ARG A 156 -19.06 7.91 -10.13
N ARG A 157 -19.42 6.71 -10.63
CA ARG A 157 -19.79 5.57 -9.77
C ARG A 157 -18.67 5.17 -8.82
N PHE A 158 -17.42 5.16 -9.28
CA PHE A 158 -16.28 4.84 -8.41
C PHE A 158 -15.99 5.93 -7.38
N LEU A 159 -16.06 7.20 -7.79
CA LEU A 159 -15.85 8.35 -6.91
C LEU A 159 -16.91 8.40 -5.81
N GLU A 160 -18.19 8.24 -6.16
CA GLU A 160 -19.30 8.16 -5.21
C GLU A 160 -19.15 6.97 -4.27
N ALA A 161 -18.75 5.80 -4.77
CA ALA A 161 -18.50 4.61 -3.94
C ALA A 161 -17.29 4.76 -3.01
N SER A 162 -16.37 5.70 -3.30
CA SER A 162 -15.19 6.00 -2.49
C SER A 162 -15.39 7.14 -1.49
N ALA A 163 -16.62 7.66 -1.38
CA ALA A 163 -16.91 8.75 -0.45
C ALA A 163 -16.60 8.35 1.01
N ALA A 164 -15.75 9.14 1.66
CA ALA A 164 -15.45 9.03 3.07
C ALA A 164 -16.27 10.05 3.87
N TYR A 165 -16.57 9.71 5.13
CA TYR A 165 -17.29 10.58 6.05
C TYR A 165 -16.38 11.00 7.20
N PRO A 166 -16.65 12.14 7.86
CA PRO A 166 -15.89 12.55 9.03
C PRO A 166 -15.86 11.46 10.10
N ALA A 167 -14.68 11.20 10.66
CA ALA A 167 -14.51 10.26 11.74
C ALA A 167 -15.33 10.70 12.98
N THR A 168 -15.89 9.74 13.70
CA THR A 168 -16.63 9.98 14.94
C THR A 168 -15.72 10.02 16.17
N ALA A 169 -14.51 9.47 16.06
CA ALA A 169 -13.47 9.47 17.08
C ALA A 169 -12.39 10.51 16.74
N GLY A 170 -11.66 10.97 17.77
CA GLY A 170 -10.48 11.80 17.57
C GLY A 170 -9.30 11.00 16.98
N PRO A 171 -8.29 11.69 16.43
CA PRO A 171 -7.14 11.03 15.81
C PRO A 171 -6.34 10.22 16.82
N CYS A 172 -5.72 9.13 16.36
CA CYS A 172 -4.79 8.37 17.18
C CYS A 172 -3.57 9.21 17.61
N SER A 173 -3.04 8.94 18.80
CA SER A 173 -1.80 9.57 19.28
C SER A 173 -0.61 8.73 18.86
N MET A 174 0.30 9.32 18.06
CA MET A 174 1.56 8.66 17.73
C MET A 174 2.50 8.69 18.94
N PRO A 175 3.26 7.60 19.19
CA PRO A 175 4.29 7.62 20.20
C PRO A 175 5.35 8.69 19.87
N PRO A 176 5.97 9.32 20.88
CA PRO A 176 7.00 10.34 20.65
C PRO A 176 8.16 9.75 19.84
N SER A 177 8.77 10.58 18.99
CA SER A 177 9.97 10.19 18.26
C SER A 177 11.10 9.91 19.23
N ASP A 178 11.68 8.70 19.19
CA ASP A 178 12.98 8.45 19.80
C ASP A 178 14.01 9.33 19.08
N GLY A 179 14.41 10.42 19.73
CA GLY A 179 15.34 11.42 19.19
C GLY A 179 16.78 10.92 19.07
#